data_AF-A0A8C8SBD7-F1
#
_entry.id   AF-A0A8C8SBD7-F1
#
_cell.length_a   1.000
_cell.length_b   1.000
_cell.length_c   1.000
_cell.angle_alpha   90.00
_cell.angle_beta   90.00
_cell.angle_gamma   90.00
#
_symmetry.space_group_name_H-M   'P 1'
#
loop_
_entity.id
_entity.type
_entity.pdbx_description
1 polymer ?
#
loop_
_entity_poly.entity_id
_entity_poly.type
_entity_poly.pdbx_seq_one_letter_code
_entity_poly.pdbx_strand_id
1 'polypeptide(L)'
;MPLSPPAMGPPSELLKGRAGPEVWRQKAKATAHAAQQLRGRCWREAVEQWRPPRPPGQPQETPTERRLRLQGWRFKLDVTAAGETLEKPPEGPGVTLWKSKMKPPPWVSQLPLPCFRDLCASQSNGLAGRYTDAVRLVVSRLRQALTELNEQAKRLNLARQWLNAALAKVRTALLTNQQSALVRRHRPPAEQVPDQADALLRWEQKELRRLKTELEGDMDMSEAHLKALGRCRQTLGALCQERGEVLELLGQPLRMVLLAAGRDSWLSLSRPSSPFVVRNPTPEPNPVGPYTPECAAAIEEARRLTLRSKEVLATLRAATAKATATRQEAQAAIDGSLQRKMDETLALKDRLYMTLGGMRSTLNRCQRFHEEMGITQGMTMGPESSKYLEAREKLTRPIVRVYQRHVGTQLPEAEILTQVSARGRTHWDGCREWRCCPFGCTLPCSVVWAFCTLWVAQSTEGN
;
A
#
# COMPACT_ATOMS: atom_id res chain seq x y z
N MET A 1 -20.70 -29.69 4.04
CA MET A 1 -20.08 -28.38 3.77
C MET A 1 -18.93 -28.59 2.81
N PRO A 2 -18.97 -28.06 1.57
CA PRO A 2 -17.75 -27.93 0.78
C PRO A 2 -16.85 -26.92 1.49
N LEU A 3 -15.60 -27.29 1.76
CA LEU A 3 -14.62 -26.35 2.30
C LEU A 3 -14.32 -25.32 1.22
N SER A 4 -14.66 -24.05 1.47
CA SER A 4 -14.26 -22.95 0.59
C SER A 4 -12.75 -23.01 0.38
N PRO A 5 -12.25 -22.97 -0.88
CA PRO A 5 -10.82 -23.10 -1.12
C PRO A 5 -10.07 -22.01 -0.34
N PRO A 6 -8.87 -22.34 0.19
CA PRO A 6 -8.08 -21.42 1.00
C PRO A 6 -7.81 -20.12 0.27
N ALA A 7 -7.33 -19.10 0.99
CA ALA A 7 -6.86 -17.87 0.38
C ALA A 7 -5.80 -18.20 -0.68
N MET A 8 -6.19 -18.15 -1.95
CA MET A 8 -5.30 -18.37 -3.08
C MET A 8 -4.47 -17.11 -3.24
N GLY A 9 -3.38 -17.06 -2.45
CA GLY A 9 -2.45 -15.96 -2.46
C GLY A 9 -1.96 -15.62 -3.88
N PRO A 10 -1.51 -14.38 -4.11
CA PRO A 10 -1.09 -13.88 -5.42
C PRO A 10 -0.16 -14.89 -6.12
N PRO A 11 -0.51 -15.40 -7.32
CA PRO A 11 0.26 -16.43 -8.00
C PRO A 11 1.74 -16.08 -8.10
N SER A 12 2.62 -16.98 -7.64
CA SER A 12 4.03 -16.65 -7.39
C SER A 12 4.81 -16.21 -8.65
N GLU A 13 4.32 -16.57 -9.83
CA GLU A 13 4.80 -16.13 -11.14
C GLU A 13 4.59 -14.62 -11.37
N LEU A 14 3.45 -14.09 -10.93
CA LEU A 14 3.07 -12.67 -11.04
C LEU A 14 3.83 -11.78 -10.05
N LEU A 15 4.44 -12.36 -9.02
CA LEU A 15 5.27 -11.66 -8.04
C LEU A 15 6.73 -11.48 -8.46
N LYS A 16 7.22 -12.25 -9.45
CA LYS A 16 8.66 -12.41 -9.73
C LYS A 16 9.20 -11.63 -10.94
N GLY A 17 8.36 -11.00 -11.76
CA GLY A 17 8.79 -10.30 -12.98
C GLY A 17 9.27 -8.86 -12.77
N ARG A 18 10.06 -8.40 -13.75
CA ARG A 18 10.69 -7.08 -13.84
C ARG A 18 9.77 -6.02 -14.49
N ALA A 19 10.16 -4.76 -14.47
CA ALA A 19 9.40 -3.63 -14.99
C ALA A 19 9.33 -3.55 -16.53
N GLY A 20 8.12 -3.32 -17.07
CA GLY A 20 7.87 -3.16 -18.50
C GLY A 20 7.93 -4.46 -19.34
N PRO A 21 7.73 -4.37 -20.67
CA PRO A 21 7.91 -5.48 -21.59
C PRO A 21 9.38 -5.84 -21.79
N GLU A 22 9.71 -7.12 -21.99
CA GLU A 22 11.10 -7.54 -22.18
C GLU A 22 11.75 -6.93 -23.44
N VAL A 23 10.99 -6.81 -24.54
CA VAL A 23 11.46 -6.16 -25.79
C VAL A 23 11.90 -4.70 -25.54
N TRP A 24 11.12 -3.95 -24.76
CA TRP A 24 11.45 -2.58 -24.37
C TRP A 24 12.69 -2.52 -23.48
N ARG A 25 12.80 -3.42 -22.47
CA ARG A 25 13.98 -3.54 -21.61
C ARG A 25 15.24 -3.86 -22.42
N GLN A 26 15.16 -4.77 -23.37
CA GLN A 26 16.29 -5.16 -24.22
C GLN A 26 16.70 -4.01 -25.14
N LYS A 27 15.75 -3.30 -25.75
CA LYS A 27 16.02 -2.10 -26.57
C LYS A 27 16.71 -1.00 -25.75
N ALA A 28 16.24 -0.71 -24.53
CA ALA A 28 16.83 0.29 -23.65
C ALA A 28 18.24 -0.10 -23.14
N LYS A 29 18.50 -1.39 -22.87
CA LYS A 29 19.85 -1.88 -22.57
C LYS A 29 20.77 -1.79 -23.79
N ALA A 30 20.27 -2.14 -24.97
CA ALA A 30 21.04 -2.12 -26.22
C ALA A 30 21.46 -0.70 -26.61
N THR A 31 20.57 0.31 -26.48
CA THR A 31 20.94 1.71 -26.73
C THR A 31 21.95 2.24 -25.72
N ALA A 32 21.79 1.91 -24.43
CA ALA A 32 22.76 2.28 -23.39
C ALA A 32 24.15 1.65 -23.64
N HIS A 33 24.20 0.36 -23.99
CA HIS A 33 25.45 -0.32 -24.37
C HIS A 33 26.06 0.25 -25.66
N ALA A 34 25.26 0.54 -26.70
CA ALA A 34 25.74 1.14 -27.93
C ALA A 34 26.35 2.54 -27.68
N ALA A 35 25.70 3.39 -26.88
CA ALA A 35 26.24 4.68 -26.48
C ALA A 35 27.57 4.53 -25.69
N GLN A 36 27.64 3.57 -24.76
CA GLN A 36 28.87 3.31 -24.00
C GLN A 36 30.01 2.74 -24.87
N GLN A 37 29.68 1.91 -25.87
CA GLN A 37 30.64 1.42 -26.86
C GLN A 37 31.13 2.54 -27.78
N LEU A 38 30.25 3.43 -28.25
CA LEU A 38 30.61 4.60 -29.06
C LEU A 38 31.56 5.51 -28.27
N ARG A 39 31.23 5.89 -27.03
CA ARG A 39 32.14 6.61 -26.12
C ARG A 39 33.50 5.90 -25.98
N GLY A 40 33.51 4.57 -25.87
CA GLY A 40 34.73 3.78 -25.79
C GLY A 40 35.51 3.67 -27.11
N ARG A 41 34.86 3.83 -28.27
CA ARG A 41 35.50 3.95 -29.59
C ARG A 41 36.12 5.33 -29.76
N CYS A 42 35.34 6.40 -29.63
CA CYS A 42 35.82 7.78 -29.79
C CYS A 42 36.98 8.12 -28.83
N TRP A 43 37.00 7.57 -27.62
CA TRP A 43 38.15 7.72 -26.71
C TRP A 43 39.41 6.99 -27.21
N ARG A 44 39.29 5.81 -27.81
CA ARG A 44 40.44 5.09 -28.40
C ARG A 44 40.91 5.78 -29.67
N GLU A 45 40.00 6.11 -30.57
CA GLU A 45 40.28 6.82 -31.83
C GLU A 45 41.00 8.15 -31.56
N ALA A 46 40.55 8.94 -30.58
CA ALA A 46 41.24 10.16 -30.14
C ALA A 46 42.61 9.87 -29.52
N VAL A 47 42.76 8.83 -28.68
CA VAL A 47 44.05 8.45 -28.07
C VAL A 47 45.02 7.85 -29.10
N GLU A 48 44.52 7.24 -30.18
CA GLU A 48 45.33 6.71 -31.28
C GLU A 48 45.79 7.83 -32.22
N GLN A 49 44.96 8.86 -32.46
CA GLN A 49 45.37 10.11 -33.11
C GLN A 49 46.40 10.89 -32.27
N TRP A 50 46.25 10.92 -30.94
CA TRP A 50 47.16 11.64 -30.02
C TRP A 50 48.43 10.88 -29.63
N ARG A 51 48.55 9.58 -29.92
CA ARG A 51 49.75 8.82 -29.59
C ARG A 51 50.83 9.04 -30.64
N PRO A 52 51.97 9.67 -30.31
CA PRO A 52 53.15 9.50 -31.15
C PRO A 52 53.51 8.00 -31.20
N PRO A 53 53.99 7.48 -32.34
CA PRO A 53 54.48 6.11 -32.41
C PRO A 53 55.56 5.91 -31.35
N ARG A 54 55.44 4.84 -30.54
CA ARG A 54 56.29 4.62 -29.37
C ARG A 54 57.77 4.53 -29.77
N PRO A 55 58.68 5.36 -29.20
CA PRO A 55 60.08 4.97 -29.11
C PRO A 55 60.20 3.74 -28.18
N PRO A 56 61.06 2.75 -28.49
CA PRO A 56 61.07 1.48 -27.77
C PRO A 56 61.85 1.50 -26.45
N GLY A 57 61.16 1.23 -25.34
CA GLY A 57 61.72 0.59 -24.13
C GLY A 57 61.84 1.42 -22.85
N GLN A 58 61.06 1.07 -21.81
CA GLN A 58 61.39 1.16 -20.36
C GLN A 58 60.30 0.46 -19.49
N PRO A 59 60.57 0.10 -18.21
CA PRO A 59 59.75 -0.83 -17.39
C PRO A 59 58.74 -0.15 -16.41
N GLN A 60 58.05 -0.97 -15.59
CA GLN A 60 56.99 -0.55 -14.64
C GLN A 60 57.31 -0.86 -13.16
N GLU A 61 56.67 -0.10 -12.25
CA GLU A 61 56.73 -0.26 -10.78
C GLU A 61 55.99 -1.51 -10.27
N THR A 62 56.29 -1.95 -9.04
CA THR A 62 55.90 -3.29 -8.54
C THR A 62 54.78 -3.30 -7.49
N PRO A 63 54.02 -4.41 -7.31
CA PRO A 63 52.79 -4.41 -6.52
C PRO A 63 52.95 -4.26 -5.00
N THR A 64 54.18 -4.24 -4.48
CA THR A 64 54.52 -4.40 -3.07
C THR A 64 54.07 -3.22 -2.20
N GLU A 65 54.29 -2.00 -2.69
CA GLU A 65 53.96 -0.74 -1.99
C GLU A 65 52.46 -0.58 -1.71
N ARG A 66 51.63 -1.22 -2.53
CA ARG A 66 50.17 -1.12 -2.46
C ARG A 66 49.56 -1.88 -1.27
N ARG A 67 50.33 -2.78 -0.63
CA ARG A 67 49.81 -3.77 0.34
C ARG A 67 49.90 -3.33 1.80
N LEU A 68 50.72 -2.32 2.11
CA LEU A 68 50.95 -1.82 3.49
C LEU A 68 49.85 -0.88 4.04
N ARG A 69 48.87 -0.46 3.21
CA ARG A 69 47.88 0.58 3.57
C ARG A 69 46.56 0.08 4.18
N LEU A 70 46.32 -1.23 4.31
CA LEU A 70 44.96 -1.77 4.52
C LEU A 70 44.85 -2.93 5.53
N GLN A 71 45.32 -2.74 6.76
CA GLN A 71 44.82 -3.51 7.92
C GLN A 71 44.70 -2.61 9.16
N GLY A 72 43.60 -2.78 9.91
CA GLY A 72 43.36 -2.02 11.14
C GLY A 72 42.06 -2.37 11.86
N TRP A 73 42.20 -3.10 12.97
CA TRP A 73 41.33 -3.12 14.15
C TRP A 73 39.91 -3.76 14.08
N ARG A 74 39.60 -4.47 15.19
CA ARG A 74 38.26 -4.81 15.69
C ARG A 74 38.06 -4.02 17.01
N PHE A 75 36.90 -3.98 17.66
CA PHE A 75 36.46 -5.03 18.60
C PHE A 75 34.96 -4.92 18.96
N LYS A 76 34.52 -5.79 19.88
CA LYS A 76 33.13 -6.03 20.30
C LYS A 76 32.50 -4.87 21.09
N LEU A 77 31.17 -4.92 21.18
CA LEU A 77 30.41 -4.45 22.34
C LEU A 77 29.69 -5.66 22.95
N ASP A 78 29.71 -5.77 24.28
CA ASP A 78 28.93 -6.78 24.99
C ASP A 78 27.50 -6.27 25.21
N VAL A 79 26.51 -7.13 24.99
CA VAL A 79 25.10 -6.88 25.32
C VAL A 79 24.74 -7.75 26.52
N THR A 80 24.02 -7.17 27.48
CA THR A 80 23.65 -7.85 28.73
C THR A 80 22.77 -9.07 28.48
N ALA A 81 22.85 -10.05 29.39
CA ALA A 81 22.19 -11.35 29.27
C ALA A 81 20.66 -11.20 29.11
N ALA A 82 20.18 -11.38 27.88
CA ALA A 82 18.76 -11.27 27.50
C ALA A 82 18.06 -10.04 28.10
N GLY A 83 18.46 -8.84 27.66
CA GLY A 83 17.94 -7.54 28.12
C GLY A 83 16.47 -7.25 27.77
N GLU A 84 15.55 -8.07 28.27
CA GLU A 84 14.10 -7.88 28.24
C GLU A 84 13.52 -8.03 29.66
N THR A 85 12.52 -7.22 30.00
CA THR A 85 12.09 -6.98 31.39
C THR A 85 10.56 -7.10 31.56
N LEU A 86 10.14 -7.77 32.65
CA LEU A 86 8.81 -7.64 33.32
C LEU A 86 7.58 -8.15 32.52
N GLU A 87 6.33 -8.24 33.05
CA GLU A 87 5.86 -8.94 34.27
C GLU A 87 4.35 -9.33 34.21
N LYS A 88 4.01 -10.52 34.77
CA LYS A 88 2.82 -11.07 35.53
C LYS A 88 1.32 -10.61 35.40
N PRO A 89 0.33 -11.37 35.98
CA PRO A 89 -1.15 -11.24 35.78
C PRO A 89 -2.08 -11.20 37.07
N PRO A 90 -3.45 -11.12 36.94
CA PRO A 90 -4.52 -11.39 37.98
C PRO A 90 -5.58 -12.46 37.54
N GLU A 91 -6.74 -12.84 38.16
CA GLU A 91 -7.55 -12.57 39.41
C GLU A 91 -7.88 -13.91 40.20
N GLY A 92 -9.03 -14.30 40.85
CA GLY A 92 -10.45 -13.84 41.00
C GLY A 92 -11.32 -14.69 42.01
N PRO A 93 -12.66 -14.47 42.23
CA PRO A 93 -13.24 -14.56 43.62
C PRO A 93 -14.66 -15.22 43.91
N GLY A 94 -15.01 -15.54 45.20
CA GLY A 94 -16.35 -15.26 45.85
C GLY A 94 -17.29 -16.26 46.66
N VAL A 95 -17.36 -16.18 48.03
CA VAL A 95 -18.49 -16.11 49.10
C VAL A 95 -19.73 -17.14 49.25
N THR A 96 -20.69 -17.02 50.25
CA THR A 96 -21.47 -18.11 51.06
C THR A 96 -22.99 -17.89 51.62
N LEU A 97 -23.73 -18.92 52.20
CA LEU A 97 -24.86 -18.99 53.29
C LEU A 97 -26.40 -19.55 53.18
N TRP A 98 -27.31 -19.48 54.25
CA TRP A 98 -28.62 -20.26 54.61
C TRP A 98 -29.87 -19.45 55.27
N LYS A 99 -31.09 -19.81 55.88
CA LYS A 99 -32.03 -20.95 56.39
C LYS A 99 -33.55 -20.40 56.68
N SER A 100 -34.70 -20.86 57.33
CA SER A 100 -35.40 -21.98 58.15
C SER A 100 -37.04 -21.89 58.25
N LYS A 101 -37.85 -22.65 59.11
CA LYS A 101 -39.42 -22.68 59.28
C LYS A 101 -40.00 -23.56 60.51
N MET A 102 -41.30 -23.83 60.98
CA MET A 102 -42.79 -23.44 60.92
C MET A 102 -43.75 -24.06 62.09
N LYS A 103 -45.15 -24.06 62.11
CA LYS A 103 -46.09 -24.51 63.27
C LYS A 103 -47.52 -25.33 63.07
N PRO A 104 -48.82 -24.97 63.44
CA PRO A 104 -49.91 -25.87 64.07
C PRO A 104 -51.43 -26.03 63.51
N PRO A 105 -52.42 -26.80 64.14
CA PRO A 105 -53.78 -27.27 63.60
C PRO A 105 -55.16 -27.28 64.45
N PRO A 106 -56.42 -27.46 63.87
CA PRO A 106 -57.83 -27.57 64.51
C PRO A 106 -58.99 -28.44 63.80
N TRP A 107 -59.97 -29.15 64.46
CA TRP A 107 -60.89 -30.11 63.70
C TRP A 107 -62.32 -30.61 64.19
N VAL A 108 -63.23 -29.86 64.87
CA VAL A 108 -64.38 -30.49 65.60
C VAL A 108 -65.86 -30.23 65.12
N SER A 109 -66.19 -29.28 64.25
CA SER A 109 -67.60 -28.87 63.98
C SER A 109 -68.19 -29.26 62.61
N GLN A 110 -69.51 -29.53 62.57
CA GLN A 110 -70.26 -29.99 61.36
C GLN A 110 -71.27 -28.98 60.76
N LEU A 111 -71.53 -27.85 61.41
CA LEU A 111 -72.03 -26.70 60.63
C LEU A 111 -71.02 -26.42 59.51
N PRO A 112 -71.42 -25.88 58.34
CA PRO A 112 -70.52 -25.01 57.62
C PRO A 112 -70.04 -23.98 58.64
N LEU A 113 -68.77 -24.07 59.07
CA LEU A 113 -68.18 -23.22 60.09
C LEU A 113 -68.53 -21.74 59.81
N PRO A 114 -68.48 -20.83 60.80
CA PRO A 114 -68.59 -19.40 60.54
C PRO A 114 -67.67 -18.94 59.40
N CYS A 115 -66.50 -19.60 59.29
CA CYS A 115 -65.53 -19.47 58.21
C CYS A 115 -65.64 -20.54 57.09
N PHE A 116 -66.80 -21.15 56.79
CA PHE A 116 -66.97 -22.08 55.65
C PHE A 116 -67.20 -21.35 54.32
N ARG A 117 -67.93 -20.22 54.35
CA ARG A 117 -67.89 -19.28 53.21
C ARG A 117 -66.43 -18.86 52.94
N ASP A 118 -65.67 -18.62 54.01
CA ASP A 118 -64.24 -18.30 53.94
C ASP A 118 -63.37 -19.52 53.59
N LEU A 119 -63.83 -20.76 53.85
CA LEU A 119 -63.18 -22.01 53.43
C LEU A 119 -63.33 -22.19 51.92
N CYS A 120 -64.55 -22.08 51.39
CA CYS A 120 -64.79 -22.13 49.95
C CYS A 120 -64.12 -20.95 49.22
N ALA A 121 -64.12 -19.75 49.83
CA ALA A 121 -63.40 -18.60 49.29
C ALA A 121 -61.87 -18.81 49.35
N SER A 122 -61.30 -19.32 50.45
CA SER A 122 -59.85 -19.58 50.56
C SER A 122 -59.39 -20.78 49.73
N GLN A 123 -60.25 -21.79 49.50
CA GLN A 123 -60.03 -22.84 48.50
C GLN A 123 -60.03 -22.25 47.08
N SER A 124 -61.01 -21.43 46.73
CA SER A 124 -61.11 -20.78 45.41
C SER A 124 -59.95 -19.82 45.16
N ASN A 125 -59.63 -18.97 46.13
CA ASN A 125 -58.47 -18.08 46.14
C ASN A 125 -57.15 -18.87 46.13
N GLY A 126 -57.12 -20.06 46.75
CA GLY A 126 -55.97 -20.97 46.70
C GLY A 126 -55.77 -21.61 45.32
N LEU A 127 -56.85 -21.96 44.62
CA LEU A 127 -56.80 -22.43 43.23
C LEU A 127 -56.40 -21.30 42.28
N ALA A 128 -57.01 -20.12 42.41
CA ALA A 128 -56.65 -18.93 41.65
C ALA A 128 -55.19 -18.53 41.90
N GLY A 129 -54.75 -18.50 43.16
CA GLY A 129 -53.37 -18.24 43.56
C GLY A 129 -52.39 -19.20 42.89
N ARG A 130 -52.59 -20.51 43.04
CA ARG A 130 -51.78 -21.56 42.37
C ARG A 130 -51.74 -21.39 40.85
N TYR A 131 -52.86 -21.03 40.22
CA TYR A 131 -52.91 -20.75 38.79
C TYR A 131 -52.08 -19.51 38.43
N THR A 132 -52.27 -18.37 39.11
CA THR A 132 -51.50 -17.14 38.86
C THR A 132 -50.00 -17.32 39.14
N ASP A 133 -49.62 -18.14 40.10
CA ASP A 133 -48.22 -18.51 40.37
C ASP A 133 -47.65 -19.34 39.21
N ALA A 134 -48.37 -20.34 38.73
CA ALA A 134 -47.96 -21.11 37.55
C ALA A 134 -47.89 -20.25 36.27
N VAL A 135 -48.83 -19.33 36.07
CA VAL A 135 -48.79 -18.34 34.97
C VAL A 135 -47.59 -17.40 35.13
N ARG A 136 -47.27 -16.93 36.33
CA ARG A 136 -46.10 -16.07 36.60
C ARG A 136 -44.77 -16.77 36.31
N LEU A 137 -44.70 -18.09 36.51
CA LEU A 137 -43.59 -18.91 36.02
C LEU A 137 -43.53 -18.88 34.48
N VAL A 138 -44.61 -19.19 33.78
CA VAL A 138 -44.62 -19.23 32.30
C VAL A 138 -44.30 -17.85 31.69
N VAL A 139 -44.94 -16.78 32.16
CA VAL A 139 -44.69 -15.41 31.70
C VAL A 139 -43.24 -14.98 31.97
N SER A 140 -42.66 -15.31 33.13
CA SER A 140 -41.25 -14.98 33.39
C SER A 140 -40.28 -15.78 32.50
N ARG A 141 -40.61 -17.03 32.16
CA ARG A 141 -39.84 -17.83 31.19
C ARG A 141 -39.92 -17.26 29.77
N LEU A 142 -41.11 -16.87 29.32
CA LEU A 142 -41.32 -16.24 28.00
C LEU A 142 -40.59 -14.88 27.93
N ARG A 143 -40.65 -14.07 29.00
CA ARG A 143 -39.92 -12.79 29.11
C ARG A 143 -38.39 -12.98 29.10
N GLN A 144 -37.86 -14.04 29.69
CA GLN A 144 -36.45 -14.41 29.54
C GLN A 144 -36.10 -14.83 28.12
N ALA A 145 -36.95 -15.63 27.47
CA ALA A 145 -36.72 -16.02 26.08
C ALA A 145 -36.66 -14.78 25.16
N LEU A 146 -37.54 -13.80 25.40
CA LEU A 146 -37.50 -12.48 24.75
C LEU A 146 -36.19 -11.72 25.02
N THR A 147 -35.69 -11.65 26.26
CA THR A 147 -34.42 -10.94 26.53
C THR A 147 -33.23 -11.64 25.89
N GLU A 148 -33.13 -12.98 25.94
CA GLU A 148 -32.04 -13.73 25.31
C GLU A 148 -32.05 -13.62 23.77
N LEU A 149 -33.24 -13.59 23.13
CA LEU A 149 -33.40 -13.32 21.71
C LEU A 149 -33.05 -11.87 21.34
N ASN A 150 -33.48 -10.89 22.14
CA ASN A 150 -33.12 -9.49 21.93
C ASN A 150 -31.60 -9.27 22.02
N GLU A 151 -30.91 -9.95 22.95
CA GLU A 151 -29.44 -9.93 23.02
C GLU A 151 -28.77 -10.61 21.81
N GLN A 152 -29.33 -11.70 21.28
CA GLN A 152 -28.83 -12.28 20.02
C GLN A 152 -29.02 -11.31 18.85
N ALA A 153 -30.19 -10.68 18.73
CA ALA A 153 -30.48 -9.71 17.68
C ALA A 153 -29.56 -8.47 17.74
N LYS A 154 -29.29 -7.94 18.94
CA LYS A 154 -28.28 -6.87 19.14
C LYS A 154 -26.90 -7.30 18.64
N ARG A 155 -26.42 -8.47 19.06
CA ARG A 155 -25.10 -9.01 18.66
C ARG A 155 -25.02 -9.23 17.14
N LEU A 156 -26.09 -9.71 16.52
CA LEU A 156 -26.17 -9.96 15.08
C LEU A 156 -26.22 -8.65 14.27
N ASN A 157 -26.91 -7.61 14.76
CA ASN A 157 -26.86 -6.28 14.18
C ASN A 157 -25.46 -5.65 14.26
N LEU A 158 -24.76 -5.78 15.39
CA LEU A 158 -23.36 -5.35 15.50
C LEU A 158 -22.46 -6.11 14.51
N ALA A 159 -22.61 -7.43 14.39
CA ALA A 159 -21.86 -8.23 13.41
C ALA A 159 -22.12 -7.78 11.96
N ARG A 160 -23.37 -7.43 11.60
CA ARG A 160 -23.73 -6.86 10.29
C ARG A 160 -23.11 -5.49 10.05
N GLN A 161 -22.92 -4.66 11.08
CA GLN A 161 -22.21 -3.37 10.95
C GLN A 161 -20.73 -3.60 10.58
N TRP A 162 -20.04 -4.53 11.25
CA TRP A 162 -18.67 -4.91 10.91
C TRP A 162 -18.57 -5.51 9.50
N LEU A 163 -19.53 -6.37 9.11
CA LEU A 163 -19.62 -6.94 7.77
C LEU A 163 -19.82 -5.85 6.71
N ASN A 164 -20.77 -4.94 6.89
CA ASN A 164 -21.01 -3.83 5.97
C ASN A 164 -19.77 -2.91 5.86
N ALA A 165 -19.04 -2.67 6.96
CA ALA A 165 -17.80 -1.89 6.95
C ALA A 165 -16.66 -2.60 6.19
N ALA A 166 -16.55 -3.93 6.28
CA ALA A 166 -15.60 -4.71 5.48
C ALA A 166 -16.00 -4.72 3.99
N LEU A 167 -17.28 -4.90 3.69
CA LEU A 167 -17.87 -4.88 2.36
C LEU A 167 -17.68 -3.50 1.68
N ALA A 168 -17.85 -2.41 2.42
CA ALA A 168 -17.52 -1.05 1.97
C ALA A 168 -16.04 -0.90 1.59
N LYS A 169 -15.11 -1.45 2.39
CA LYS A 169 -13.67 -1.46 2.08
C LYS A 169 -13.32 -2.32 0.84
N VAL A 170 -14.09 -3.38 0.56
CA VAL A 170 -13.97 -4.15 -0.69
C VAL A 170 -14.53 -3.36 -1.88
N ARG A 171 -15.64 -2.63 -1.71
CA ARG A 171 -16.21 -1.76 -2.75
C ARG A 171 -15.27 -0.58 -3.10
N THR A 172 -14.63 0.06 -2.13
CA THR A 172 -13.62 1.10 -2.40
C THR A 172 -12.37 0.53 -3.07
N ALA A 173 -11.88 -0.63 -2.63
CA ALA A 173 -10.76 -1.32 -3.29
C ALA A 173 -11.07 -1.69 -4.75
N LEU A 174 -12.31 -2.08 -5.07
CA LEU A 174 -12.74 -2.30 -6.45
C LEU A 174 -12.75 -1.02 -7.29
N LEU A 175 -13.02 0.14 -6.70
CA LEU A 175 -12.95 1.44 -7.39
C LEU A 175 -11.51 1.88 -7.63
N THR A 176 -10.63 1.77 -6.62
CA THR A 176 -9.20 2.09 -6.77
C THR A 176 -8.52 1.15 -7.78
N ASN A 177 -8.85 -0.15 -7.77
CA ASN A 177 -8.40 -1.11 -8.78
C ASN A 177 -8.78 -0.66 -10.20
N GLN A 178 -10.02 -0.22 -10.41
CA GLN A 178 -10.49 0.30 -11.70
C GLN A 178 -9.77 1.60 -12.11
N GLN A 179 -9.57 2.53 -11.18
CA GLN A 179 -8.83 3.77 -11.43
C GLN A 179 -7.36 3.49 -11.79
N SER A 180 -6.66 2.64 -11.04
CA SER A 180 -5.31 2.17 -11.35
C SER A 180 -5.21 1.48 -12.71
N ALA A 181 -6.20 0.66 -13.07
CA ALA A 181 -6.29 0.02 -14.38
C ALA A 181 -6.58 1.01 -15.52
N LEU A 182 -7.27 2.13 -15.26
CA LEU A 182 -7.50 3.22 -16.23
C LEU A 182 -6.25 4.08 -16.42
N VAL A 183 -5.61 4.56 -15.33
CA VAL A 183 -4.35 5.32 -15.38
C VAL A 183 -3.30 4.58 -16.20
N ARG A 184 -3.19 3.26 -16.03
CA ARG A 184 -2.26 2.40 -16.78
C ARG A 184 -2.60 2.20 -18.27
N ARG A 185 -3.73 2.68 -18.78
CA ARG A 185 -4.03 2.77 -20.22
C ARG A 185 -3.40 4.01 -20.86
N HIS A 186 -3.21 5.09 -20.11
CA HIS A 186 -2.61 6.34 -20.59
C HIS A 186 -1.06 6.27 -20.69
N ARG A 187 -0.46 5.08 -20.65
CA ARG A 187 0.96 4.86 -20.95
C ARG A 187 1.28 5.20 -22.42
N PRO A 188 2.52 5.62 -22.74
CA PRO A 188 2.97 5.74 -24.13
C PRO A 188 2.78 4.42 -24.90
N PRO A 189 2.48 4.45 -26.22
CA PRO A 189 2.14 3.25 -26.99
C PRO A 189 3.23 2.18 -26.99
N ALA A 190 4.51 2.57 -26.89
CA ALA A 190 5.65 1.64 -26.74
C ALA A 190 5.63 0.81 -25.44
N GLU A 191 4.80 1.19 -24.46
CA GLU A 191 4.69 0.58 -23.12
C GLU A 191 3.26 0.13 -22.79
N GLN A 192 2.31 0.21 -23.73
CA GLN A 192 0.92 -0.26 -23.56
C GLN A 192 0.77 -1.79 -23.61
N VAL A 193 1.82 -2.52 -24.02
CA VAL A 193 1.87 -3.99 -23.97
C VAL A 193 1.58 -4.47 -22.54
N PRO A 194 0.64 -5.42 -22.32
CA PRO A 194 0.23 -5.83 -20.99
C PRO A 194 1.38 -6.45 -20.20
N ASP A 195 1.53 -6.03 -18.94
CA ASP A 195 2.61 -6.49 -18.06
C ASP A 195 2.08 -7.26 -16.82
N GLN A 196 2.98 -7.74 -15.95
CA GLN A 196 2.58 -8.47 -14.74
C GLN A 196 1.75 -7.68 -13.71
N ALA A 197 1.82 -6.34 -13.71
CA ALA A 197 0.98 -5.52 -12.83
C ALA A 197 -0.43 -5.37 -13.43
N ASP A 198 -0.55 -5.34 -14.76
CA ASP A 198 -1.85 -5.46 -15.43
C ASP A 198 -2.49 -6.84 -15.17
N ALA A 199 -1.67 -7.90 -15.06
CA ALA A 199 -2.12 -9.22 -14.63
C ALA A 199 -2.52 -9.29 -13.15
N LEU A 200 -1.72 -8.69 -12.23
CA LEU A 200 -2.06 -8.61 -10.81
C LEU A 200 -3.34 -7.79 -10.56
N LEU A 201 -3.51 -6.64 -11.21
CA LEU A 201 -4.74 -5.85 -11.11
C LEU A 201 -5.97 -6.63 -11.61
N ARG A 202 -5.82 -7.46 -12.66
CA ARG A 202 -6.89 -8.38 -13.11
C ARG A 202 -7.16 -9.52 -12.11
N TRP A 203 -6.13 -10.00 -11.40
CA TRP A 203 -6.29 -11.01 -10.35
C TRP A 203 -6.98 -10.43 -9.11
N GLU A 204 -6.52 -9.28 -8.59
CA GLU A 204 -7.18 -8.57 -7.48
C GLU A 204 -8.63 -8.24 -7.84
N GLN A 205 -8.92 -7.77 -9.05
CA GLN A 205 -10.29 -7.49 -9.48
C GLN A 205 -11.20 -8.73 -9.42
N LYS A 206 -10.66 -9.92 -9.69
CA LYS A 206 -11.41 -11.19 -9.55
C LYS A 206 -11.61 -11.54 -8.09
N GLU A 207 -10.57 -11.47 -7.26
CA GLU A 207 -10.65 -11.88 -5.85
C GLU A 207 -11.50 -10.90 -5.03
N LEU A 208 -11.38 -9.59 -5.27
CA LEU A 208 -12.28 -8.58 -4.66
C LEU A 208 -13.74 -8.75 -5.12
N ARG A 209 -14.01 -9.15 -6.37
CA ARG A 209 -15.37 -9.48 -6.83
C ARG A 209 -15.91 -10.73 -6.13
N ARG A 210 -15.10 -11.78 -5.99
CA ARG A 210 -15.43 -12.99 -5.22
C ARG A 210 -15.76 -12.63 -3.77
N LEU A 211 -14.89 -11.88 -3.10
CA LEU A 211 -15.11 -11.42 -1.73
C LEU A 211 -16.36 -10.56 -1.61
N LYS A 212 -16.63 -9.65 -2.56
CA LYS A 212 -17.90 -8.90 -2.61
C LYS A 212 -19.10 -9.85 -2.62
N THR A 213 -19.12 -10.88 -3.48
CA THR A 213 -20.23 -11.84 -3.55
C THR A 213 -20.34 -12.76 -2.32
N GLU A 214 -19.22 -13.17 -1.71
CA GLU A 214 -19.24 -13.93 -0.46
C GLU A 214 -19.85 -13.09 0.68
N LEU A 215 -19.40 -11.84 0.85
CA LEU A 215 -19.89 -10.93 1.90
C LEU A 215 -21.33 -10.43 1.67
N GLU A 216 -21.77 -10.31 0.42
CA GLU A 216 -23.17 -9.96 0.10
C GLU A 216 -24.11 -11.16 0.42
N GLY A 217 -23.71 -12.39 0.13
CA GLY A 217 -24.47 -13.58 0.56
C GLY A 217 -24.55 -13.75 2.08
N ASP A 218 -23.48 -13.42 2.82
CA ASP A 218 -23.50 -13.38 4.29
C ASP A 218 -24.42 -12.27 4.86
N MET A 219 -24.56 -11.15 4.15
CA MET A 219 -25.55 -10.13 4.48
C MET A 219 -26.99 -10.63 4.26
N ASP A 220 -27.28 -11.33 3.17
CA ASP A 220 -28.63 -11.88 2.95
C ASP A 220 -28.97 -12.98 3.98
N MET A 221 -28.03 -13.88 4.26
CA MET A 221 -28.17 -14.94 5.27
C MET A 221 -28.43 -14.40 6.68
N SER A 222 -27.69 -13.36 7.08
CA SER A 222 -27.88 -12.74 8.40
C SER A 222 -29.15 -11.89 8.49
N GLU A 223 -29.68 -11.39 7.36
CA GLU A 223 -30.98 -10.71 7.32
C GLU A 223 -32.16 -11.68 7.41
N ALA A 224 -32.10 -12.80 6.68
CA ALA A 224 -33.09 -13.86 6.79
C ALA A 224 -33.20 -14.37 8.25
N HIS A 225 -32.06 -14.50 8.95
CA HIS A 225 -32.05 -14.87 10.36
C HIS A 225 -32.60 -13.78 11.29
N LEU A 226 -32.30 -12.49 11.05
CA LEU A 226 -32.95 -11.37 11.78
C LEU A 226 -34.47 -11.35 11.58
N LYS A 227 -34.95 -11.62 10.36
CA LYS A 227 -36.39 -11.72 10.06
C LYS A 227 -37.05 -12.88 10.84
N ALA A 228 -36.37 -14.02 10.98
CA ALA A 228 -36.84 -15.14 11.82
C ALA A 228 -36.85 -14.79 13.32
N LEU A 229 -35.77 -14.18 13.84
CA LEU A 229 -35.71 -13.68 15.22
C LEU A 229 -36.83 -12.65 15.50
N GLY A 230 -37.12 -11.77 14.54
CA GLY A 230 -38.19 -10.79 14.62
C GLY A 230 -39.59 -11.41 14.77
N ARG A 231 -39.90 -12.43 13.97
CA ARG A 231 -41.17 -13.19 14.05
C ARG A 231 -41.32 -13.91 15.38
N CYS A 232 -40.31 -14.68 15.79
CA CYS A 232 -40.34 -15.40 17.09
C CYS A 232 -40.50 -14.43 18.28
N ARG A 233 -39.86 -13.25 18.23
CA ARG A 233 -40.03 -12.17 19.21
C ARG A 233 -41.46 -11.60 19.22
N GLN A 234 -42.13 -11.49 18.08
CA GLN A 234 -43.54 -11.07 18.02
C GLN A 234 -44.46 -12.12 18.65
N THR A 235 -44.30 -13.40 18.30
CA THR A 235 -45.09 -14.52 18.86
C THR A 235 -44.93 -14.63 20.38
N LEU A 236 -43.69 -14.63 20.88
CA LEU A 236 -43.42 -14.60 22.32
C LEU A 236 -43.93 -13.33 23.01
N GLY A 237 -43.97 -12.20 22.30
CA GLY A 237 -44.52 -10.94 22.79
C GLY A 237 -46.02 -11.04 23.06
N ALA A 238 -46.77 -11.56 22.09
CA ALA A 238 -48.21 -11.77 22.21
C ALA A 238 -48.54 -12.74 23.35
N LEU A 239 -47.86 -13.90 23.41
CA LEU A 239 -48.02 -14.88 24.49
C LEU A 239 -47.61 -14.31 25.88
N CYS A 240 -46.67 -13.35 25.94
CA CYS A 240 -46.34 -12.63 27.18
C CYS A 240 -47.41 -11.63 27.64
N GLN A 241 -48.25 -11.15 26.73
CA GLN A 241 -49.32 -10.18 26.99
C GLN A 241 -50.59 -10.92 27.40
N GLU A 242 -51.08 -11.83 26.56
CA GLU A 242 -52.24 -12.70 26.79
C GLU A 242 -52.12 -13.45 28.14
N ARG A 243 -51.01 -14.14 28.38
CA ARG A 243 -50.75 -14.82 29.67
C ARG A 243 -50.40 -13.83 30.80
N GLY A 244 -50.14 -12.56 30.47
CA GLY A 244 -49.83 -11.50 31.41
C GLY A 244 -51.06 -10.91 32.12
N GLU A 245 -52.22 -10.86 31.45
CA GLU A 245 -53.49 -10.28 31.96
C GLU A 245 -53.91 -10.88 33.31
N VAL A 246 -53.77 -12.21 33.45
CA VAL A 246 -54.05 -12.98 34.69
C VAL A 246 -53.20 -12.51 35.89
N LEU A 247 -52.08 -11.83 35.66
CA LEU A 247 -51.13 -11.42 36.70
C LEU A 247 -51.37 -10.02 37.28
N GLU A 248 -52.32 -9.27 36.73
CA GLU A 248 -52.62 -7.90 37.15
C GLU A 248 -53.22 -7.83 38.57
N LEU A 249 -54.10 -8.79 38.91
CA LEU A 249 -54.84 -8.80 40.18
C LEU A 249 -54.08 -9.41 41.37
N LEU A 250 -53.07 -10.25 41.13
CA LEU A 250 -52.39 -11.03 42.19
C LEU A 250 -50.87 -10.84 42.14
N GLY A 251 -50.38 -9.85 42.88
CA GLY A 251 -49.02 -9.31 42.83
C GLY A 251 -47.91 -10.09 43.55
N GLN A 252 -47.96 -11.43 43.65
CA GLN A 252 -46.84 -12.18 44.27
C GLN A 252 -45.50 -11.91 43.54
N PRO A 253 -44.42 -11.55 44.27
CA PRO A 253 -43.13 -11.27 43.63
C PRO A 253 -42.51 -12.57 43.07
N LEU A 254 -42.01 -12.50 41.83
CA LEU A 254 -41.50 -13.65 41.06
C LEU A 254 -40.51 -14.54 41.85
N ARG A 255 -39.67 -13.94 42.70
CA ARG A 255 -38.73 -14.68 43.58
C ARG A 255 -39.43 -15.70 44.48
N MET A 256 -40.57 -15.34 45.08
CA MET A 256 -41.31 -16.24 45.97
C MET A 256 -41.94 -17.39 45.19
N VAL A 257 -42.47 -17.10 44.00
CA VAL A 257 -43.07 -18.08 43.09
C VAL A 257 -42.03 -19.07 42.56
N LEU A 258 -40.84 -18.59 42.18
CA LEU A 258 -39.71 -19.45 41.79
C LEU A 258 -39.28 -20.37 42.94
N LEU A 259 -39.10 -19.83 44.15
CA LEU A 259 -38.71 -20.60 45.34
C LEU A 259 -39.78 -21.65 45.71
N ALA A 260 -41.07 -21.30 45.64
CA ALA A 260 -42.18 -22.23 45.85
C ALA A 260 -42.19 -23.38 44.82
N ALA A 261 -41.71 -23.13 43.60
CA ALA A 261 -41.56 -24.12 42.54
C ALA A 261 -40.20 -24.83 42.53
N GLY A 262 -39.39 -24.71 43.59
CA GLY A 262 -38.07 -25.36 43.71
C GLY A 262 -37.02 -24.82 42.75
N ARG A 263 -37.11 -23.54 42.34
CA ARG A 263 -36.25 -22.89 41.35
C ARG A 263 -35.63 -21.63 41.94
N ASP A 264 -34.33 -21.43 41.75
CA ASP A 264 -33.66 -20.17 42.14
C ASP A 264 -33.70 -19.15 41.00
N SER A 265 -33.62 -19.62 39.75
CA SER A 265 -33.68 -18.85 38.52
C SER A 265 -34.02 -19.77 37.33
N TRP A 266 -34.26 -19.17 36.15
CA TRP A 266 -34.44 -19.92 34.91
C TRP A 266 -33.12 -20.13 34.16
N LEU A 267 -32.87 -21.34 33.68
CA LEU A 267 -31.67 -21.66 32.88
C LEU A 267 -31.71 -20.99 31.49
N SER A 268 -30.59 -20.48 30.98
CA SER A 268 -30.53 -19.93 29.61
C SER A 268 -31.06 -20.93 28.58
N LEU A 269 -31.76 -20.44 27.55
CA LEU A 269 -32.20 -21.23 26.39
C LEU A 269 -31.04 -22.06 25.82
N SER A 270 -29.85 -21.46 25.79
CA SER A 270 -28.66 -22.03 25.16
C SER A 270 -27.84 -22.97 26.06
N ARG A 271 -28.32 -23.31 27.27
CA ARG A 271 -27.72 -24.35 28.11
C ARG A 271 -28.19 -25.74 27.62
N PRO A 272 -27.31 -26.73 27.47
CA PRO A 272 -27.74 -28.12 27.29
C PRO A 272 -28.51 -28.59 28.53
N SER A 273 -29.40 -29.57 28.35
CA SER A 273 -30.02 -30.25 29.50
C SER A 273 -28.93 -31.03 30.23
N SER A 274 -28.68 -30.73 31.50
CA SER A 274 -27.63 -31.37 32.28
C SER A 274 -28.24 -32.48 33.14
N PRO A 275 -27.76 -33.74 33.06
CA PRO A 275 -28.29 -34.84 33.87
C PRO A 275 -28.09 -34.60 35.38
N PHE A 276 -27.07 -33.82 35.75
CA PHE A 276 -26.81 -33.44 37.15
C PHE A 276 -27.66 -32.25 37.64
N VAL A 277 -28.52 -31.66 36.79
CA VAL A 277 -29.42 -30.56 37.15
C VAL A 277 -30.86 -30.99 36.94
N VAL A 278 -31.28 -32.00 37.71
CA VAL A 278 -32.69 -32.40 37.87
C VAL A 278 -33.44 -31.35 38.71
N ARG A 279 -33.45 -30.09 38.25
CA ARG A 279 -34.19 -28.98 38.85
C ARG A 279 -35.39 -28.63 37.99
N ASN A 280 -36.35 -29.54 38.09
CA ASN A 280 -37.73 -29.45 37.62
C ASN A 280 -37.86 -29.48 36.09
N PRO A 281 -38.56 -30.47 35.51
CA PRO A 281 -38.96 -30.37 34.11
C PRO A 281 -39.81 -29.11 33.87
N THR A 282 -39.85 -28.64 32.63
CA THR A 282 -40.98 -27.85 32.16
C THR A 282 -42.24 -28.70 32.34
N PRO A 283 -43.34 -28.16 32.91
CA PRO A 283 -44.58 -28.91 33.01
C PRO A 283 -45.03 -29.35 31.61
N GLU A 284 -45.75 -30.46 31.51
CA GLU A 284 -46.26 -30.92 30.22
C GLU A 284 -47.24 -29.88 29.64
N PRO A 285 -47.23 -29.61 28.31
CA PRO A 285 -48.09 -28.59 27.74
C PRO A 285 -49.57 -29.01 27.81
N ASN A 286 -50.40 -28.17 28.43
CA ASN A 286 -51.83 -28.40 28.60
C ASN A 286 -52.60 -27.30 27.87
N PRO A 287 -53.54 -27.60 26.95
CA PRO A 287 -54.26 -26.59 26.17
C PRO A 287 -55.11 -25.63 27.03
N VAL A 288 -55.61 -26.09 28.18
CA VAL A 288 -56.39 -25.28 29.14
C VAL A 288 -55.50 -24.76 30.30
N GLY A 289 -54.25 -25.20 30.34
CA GLY A 289 -53.33 -24.90 31.44
C GLY A 289 -52.61 -23.55 31.33
N PRO A 290 -51.85 -23.19 32.38
CA PRO A 290 -51.01 -21.98 32.38
C PRO A 290 -49.85 -22.08 31.38
N TYR A 291 -49.49 -23.29 30.94
CA TYR A 291 -48.45 -23.58 29.96
C TYR A 291 -49.05 -24.33 28.76
N THR A 292 -49.32 -23.61 27.67
CA THR A 292 -49.93 -24.15 26.45
C THR A 292 -48.90 -24.77 25.50
N PRO A 293 -49.32 -25.65 24.55
CA PRO A 293 -48.45 -26.13 23.48
C PRO A 293 -47.83 -25.00 22.64
N GLU A 294 -48.52 -23.86 22.48
CA GLU A 294 -48.01 -22.67 21.79
C GLU A 294 -46.85 -22.01 22.56
N CYS A 295 -46.97 -21.86 23.88
CA CYS A 295 -45.88 -21.42 24.75
C CYS A 295 -44.67 -22.37 24.67
N ALA A 296 -44.90 -23.68 24.57
CA ALA A 296 -43.83 -24.66 24.40
C ALA A 296 -43.13 -24.54 23.04
N ALA A 297 -43.90 -24.48 21.95
CA ALA A 297 -43.39 -24.33 20.60
C ALA A 297 -42.59 -23.02 20.41
N ALA A 298 -43.08 -21.90 20.95
CA ALA A 298 -42.39 -20.62 20.89
C ALA A 298 -41.06 -20.60 21.66
N ILE A 299 -40.96 -21.31 22.80
CA ILE A 299 -39.73 -21.43 23.58
C ILE A 299 -38.69 -22.31 22.85
N GLU A 300 -39.09 -23.43 22.26
CA GLU A 300 -38.16 -24.28 21.51
C GLU A 300 -37.76 -23.67 20.15
N GLU A 301 -38.62 -22.88 19.51
CA GLU A 301 -38.18 -22.04 18.38
C GLU A 301 -37.16 -20.98 18.84
N ALA A 302 -37.42 -20.26 19.95
CA ALA A 302 -36.49 -19.29 20.48
C ALA A 302 -35.12 -19.92 20.80
N ARG A 303 -35.13 -21.16 21.30
CA ARG A 303 -33.94 -21.96 21.58
C ARG A 303 -33.19 -22.32 20.29
N ARG A 304 -33.89 -22.89 19.30
CA ARG A 304 -33.37 -23.21 17.96
C ARG A 304 -32.73 -22.00 17.29
N LEU A 305 -33.42 -20.85 17.30
CA LEU A 305 -32.91 -19.60 16.73
C LEU A 305 -31.73 -19.02 17.52
N THR A 306 -31.71 -19.19 18.84
CA THR A 306 -30.59 -18.78 19.70
C THR A 306 -29.32 -19.59 19.41
N LEU A 307 -29.44 -20.90 19.19
CA LEU A 307 -28.31 -21.75 18.77
C LEU A 307 -27.81 -21.36 17.38
N ARG A 308 -28.71 -21.29 16.39
CA ARG A 308 -28.38 -20.84 15.02
C ARG A 308 -27.79 -19.43 14.98
N SER A 309 -28.17 -18.54 15.91
CA SER A 309 -27.56 -17.22 16.02
C SER A 309 -26.09 -17.26 16.43
N LYS A 310 -25.66 -18.24 17.26
CA LYS A 310 -24.24 -18.41 17.60
C LYS A 310 -23.43 -18.89 16.41
N GLU A 311 -24.00 -19.81 15.62
CA GLU A 311 -23.41 -20.32 14.37
C GLU A 311 -23.24 -19.19 13.34
N VAL A 312 -24.31 -18.43 13.05
CA VAL A 312 -24.26 -17.27 12.15
C VAL A 312 -23.28 -16.21 12.66
N LEU A 313 -23.25 -15.92 13.97
CA LEU A 313 -22.25 -14.99 14.53
C LEU A 313 -20.81 -15.49 14.35
N ALA A 314 -20.57 -16.80 14.34
CA ALA A 314 -19.25 -17.37 14.05
C ALA A 314 -18.90 -17.27 12.56
N THR A 315 -19.83 -17.57 11.64
CA THR A 315 -19.56 -17.46 10.18
C THR A 315 -19.28 -16.01 9.78
N LEU A 316 -20.08 -15.05 10.24
CA LEU A 316 -19.87 -13.62 9.94
C LEU A 316 -18.51 -13.11 10.43
N ARG A 317 -18.04 -13.57 11.60
CA ARG A 317 -16.71 -13.23 12.15
C ARG A 317 -15.58 -13.87 11.33
N ALA A 318 -15.73 -15.13 10.93
CA ALA A 318 -14.75 -15.80 10.10
C ALA A 318 -14.66 -15.17 8.69
N ALA A 319 -15.81 -14.86 8.08
CA ALA A 319 -15.90 -14.24 6.76
C ALA A 319 -15.32 -12.81 6.75
N THR A 320 -15.64 -11.99 7.76
CA THR A 320 -15.06 -10.64 7.89
C THR A 320 -13.55 -10.68 8.10
N ALA A 321 -13.05 -11.54 9.01
CA ALA A 321 -11.61 -11.71 9.24
C ALA A 321 -10.87 -12.17 7.97
N LYS A 322 -11.38 -13.22 7.30
CA LYS A 322 -10.89 -13.71 6.00
C LYS A 322 -10.82 -12.58 4.99
N ALA A 323 -11.93 -11.85 4.77
CA ALA A 323 -12.00 -10.80 3.78
C ALA A 323 -11.09 -9.60 4.10
N THR A 324 -10.85 -9.28 5.38
CA THR A 324 -9.85 -8.26 5.74
C THR A 324 -8.43 -8.72 5.41
N ALA A 325 -8.07 -9.97 5.73
CA ALA A 325 -6.76 -10.53 5.47
C ALA A 325 -6.48 -10.65 3.96
N THR A 326 -7.36 -11.30 3.19
CA THR A 326 -7.18 -11.47 1.74
C THR A 326 -7.12 -10.14 0.99
N ARG A 327 -7.86 -9.12 1.45
CA ARG A 327 -7.80 -7.76 0.90
C ARG A 327 -6.47 -7.05 1.26
N GLN A 328 -5.93 -7.27 2.46
CA GLN A 328 -4.62 -6.75 2.86
C GLN A 328 -3.47 -7.44 2.10
N GLU A 329 -3.53 -8.76 1.93
CA GLU A 329 -2.59 -9.55 1.15
C GLU A 329 -2.58 -9.12 -0.32
N ALA A 330 -3.75 -9.01 -0.96
CA ALA A 330 -3.88 -8.57 -2.34
C ALA A 330 -3.36 -7.14 -2.55
N GLN A 331 -3.69 -6.22 -1.63
CA GLN A 331 -3.19 -4.85 -1.64
C GLN A 331 -1.66 -4.83 -1.51
N ALA A 332 -1.09 -5.48 -0.48
CA ALA A 332 0.36 -5.49 -0.26
C ALA A 332 1.14 -6.13 -1.42
N ALA A 333 0.56 -7.13 -2.09
CA ALA A 333 1.13 -7.75 -3.28
C ALA A 333 1.17 -6.82 -4.49
N ILE A 334 0.15 -5.96 -4.66
CA ILE A 334 0.10 -4.95 -5.72
C ILE A 334 0.97 -3.75 -5.39
N ASP A 335 0.88 -3.19 -4.18
CA ASP A 335 1.71 -2.07 -3.72
C ASP A 335 3.19 -2.45 -3.82
N GLY A 336 3.57 -3.63 -3.32
CA GLY A 336 4.93 -4.17 -3.45
C GLY A 336 5.35 -4.54 -4.87
N SER A 337 4.44 -4.70 -5.83
CA SER A 337 4.75 -4.91 -7.26
C SER A 337 4.89 -3.58 -8.02
N LEU A 338 4.02 -2.61 -7.74
CA LEU A 338 4.08 -1.27 -8.29
C LEU A 338 5.30 -0.49 -7.77
N GLN A 339 5.62 -0.60 -6.48
CA GLN A 339 6.83 -0.02 -5.88
C GLN A 339 8.10 -0.55 -6.59
N ARG A 340 8.29 -1.88 -6.65
CA ARG A 340 9.44 -2.47 -7.35
C ARG A 340 9.53 -2.06 -8.82
N LYS A 341 8.40 -1.83 -9.50
CA LYS A 341 8.39 -1.30 -10.86
C LYS A 341 8.81 0.16 -10.94
N MET A 342 8.38 1.00 -9.99
CA MET A 342 8.85 2.37 -9.87
C MET A 342 10.36 2.41 -9.60
N ASP A 343 10.85 1.59 -8.67
CA ASP A 343 12.28 1.50 -8.35
C ASP A 343 13.11 1.05 -9.56
N GLU A 344 12.65 0.03 -10.30
CA GLU A 344 13.31 -0.42 -11.54
C GLU A 344 13.28 0.62 -12.67
N THR A 345 12.19 1.39 -12.83
CA THR A 345 12.12 2.43 -13.87
C THR A 345 12.95 3.66 -13.51
N LEU A 346 13.02 4.04 -12.23
CA LEU A 346 13.94 5.07 -11.73
C LEU A 346 15.41 4.64 -11.95
N ALA A 347 15.77 3.42 -11.56
CA ALA A 347 17.12 2.90 -11.77
C ALA A 347 17.51 2.79 -13.26
N LEU A 348 16.55 2.58 -14.17
CA LEU A 348 16.81 2.64 -15.62
C LEU A 348 16.91 4.09 -16.14
N LYS A 349 16.03 4.98 -15.69
CA LYS A 349 16.03 6.41 -15.98
C LYS A 349 17.39 7.03 -15.62
N ASP A 350 17.89 6.76 -14.42
CA ASP A 350 19.15 7.31 -13.92
C ASP A 350 20.35 6.79 -14.73
N ARG A 351 20.35 5.50 -15.11
CA ARG A 351 21.36 4.95 -16.04
C ARG A 351 21.33 5.65 -17.39
N LEU A 352 20.15 5.93 -17.95
CA LEU A 352 20.02 6.66 -19.20
C LEU A 352 20.54 8.10 -19.07
N TYR A 353 20.20 8.83 -18.00
CA TYR A 353 20.78 10.16 -17.72
C TYR A 353 22.30 10.12 -17.57
N MET A 354 22.86 9.13 -16.88
CA MET A 354 24.32 8.97 -16.74
C MET A 354 25.00 8.65 -18.07
N THR A 355 24.38 7.84 -18.95
CA THR A 355 24.90 7.64 -20.32
C THR A 355 24.80 8.91 -21.16
N LEU A 356 23.70 9.68 -21.06
CA LEU A 356 23.51 10.94 -21.78
C LEU A 356 24.51 12.02 -21.32
N GLY A 357 24.75 12.16 -20.01
CA GLY A 357 25.78 13.03 -19.46
C GLY A 357 27.18 12.62 -19.91
N GLY A 358 27.47 11.32 -19.94
CA GLY A 358 28.72 10.79 -20.50
C GLY A 358 28.90 11.08 -22.00
N MET A 359 27.84 10.96 -22.80
CA MET A 359 27.84 11.30 -24.22
C MET A 359 28.04 12.80 -24.46
N ARG A 360 27.38 13.67 -23.67
CA ARG A 360 27.63 15.13 -23.70
C ARG A 360 29.07 15.47 -23.32
N SER A 361 29.61 14.86 -22.26
CA SER A 361 31.01 15.09 -21.86
C SER A 361 32.03 14.61 -22.90
N THR A 362 31.73 13.55 -23.66
CA THR A 362 32.60 13.10 -24.77
C THR A 362 32.46 13.99 -26.00
N LEU A 363 31.25 14.39 -26.39
CA LEU A 363 31.01 15.31 -27.50
C LEU A 363 31.76 16.65 -27.29
N ASN A 364 31.64 17.24 -26.09
CA ASN A 364 32.34 18.49 -25.76
C ASN A 364 33.88 18.34 -25.72
N ARG A 365 34.42 17.13 -25.47
CA ARG A 365 35.86 16.85 -25.59
C ARG A 365 36.27 16.71 -27.04
N CYS A 366 35.51 15.96 -27.84
CA CYS A 366 35.78 15.77 -29.27
C CYS A 366 35.73 17.10 -30.04
N GLN A 367 34.83 18.03 -29.67
CA GLN A 367 34.82 19.39 -30.22
C GLN A 367 36.11 20.15 -29.91
N ARG A 368 36.52 20.22 -28.63
CA ARG A 368 37.79 20.87 -28.24
C ARG A 368 39.02 20.24 -28.90
N PHE A 369 39.09 18.90 -28.96
CA PHE A 369 40.18 18.22 -29.65
C PHE A 369 40.17 18.52 -31.16
N HIS A 370 39.01 18.68 -31.79
CA HIS A 370 38.92 19.07 -33.20
C HIS A 370 39.36 20.52 -33.43
N GLU A 371 38.99 21.44 -32.52
CA GLU A 371 39.46 22.83 -32.50
C GLU A 371 40.99 22.91 -32.32
N GLU A 372 41.55 22.19 -31.34
CA GLU A 372 43.00 22.08 -31.08
C GLU A 372 43.76 21.46 -32.27
N MET A 373 43.20 20.42 -32.91
CA MET A 373 43.80 19.82 -34.11
C MET A 373 43.73 20.74 -35.33
N GLY A 374 42.65 21.51 -35.51
CA GLY A 374 42.59 22.53 -36.56
C GLY A 374 43.66 23.61 -36.40
N ILE A 375 43.88 24.06 -35.16
CA ILE A 375 44.93 25.03 -34.81
C ILE A 375 46.33 24.47 -35.10
N THR A 376 46.64 23.25 -34.64
CA THR A 376 47.97 22.65 -34.85
C THR A 376 48.20 22.25 -36.31
N GLN A 377 47.18 21.82 -37.04
CA GLN A 377 47.26 21.58 -38.48
C GLN A 377 47.57 22.87 -39.24
N GLY A 378 46.88 23.98 -38.93
CA GLY A 378 47.16 25.29 -39.53
C GLY A 378 48.57 25.82 -39.22
N MET A 379 49.09 25.58 -38.02
CA MET A 379 50.49 25.87 -37.68
C MET A 379 51.49 25.02 -38.49
N THR A 380 51.14 23.75 -38.76
CA THR A 380 52.05 22.77 -39.41
C THR A 380 52.05 22.90 -40.93
N MET A 381 50.88 23.03 -41.55
CA MET A 381 50.71 23.22 -42.99
C MET A 381 51.15 24.63 -43.45
N GLY A 382 51.15 25.59 -42.52
CA GLY A 382 51.32 27.00 -42.83
C GLY A 382 50.05 27.62 -43.42
N PRO A 383 50.12 28.90 -43.87
CA PRO A 383 48.95 29.62 -44.32
C PRO A 383 48.38 29.08 -45.63
N GLU A 384 47.09 28.71 -45.62
CA GLU A 384 46.34 28.24 -46.80
C GLU A 384 46.17 29.30 -47.91
N SER A 385 46.52 30.55 -47.64
CA SER A 385 46.49 31.66 -48.58
C SER A 385 47.76 32.50 -48.48
N SER A 386 48.36 32.81 -49.63
CA SER A 386 49.62 33.55 -49.74
C SER A 386 49.57 34.94 -49.08
N LYS A 387 48.38 35.53 -48.92
CA LYS A 387 48.18 36.82 -48.23
C LYS A 387 48.55 36.79 -46.74
N TYR A 388 48.63 35.61 -46.11
CA TYR A 388 49.05 35.46 -44.71
C TYR A 388 50.56 35.19 -44.55
N LEU A 389 51.35 35.15 -45.63
CA LEU A 389 52.82 35.01 -45.53
C LEU A 389 53.46 36.20 -44.79
N GLU A 390 52.91 37.40 -44.96
CA GLU A 390 53.33 38.63 -44.24
C GLU A 390 53.07 38.56 -42.73
N ALA A 391 52.20 37.64 -42.28
CA ALA A 391 51.88 37.44 -40.87
C ALA A 391 52.84 36.46 -40.15
N ARG A 392 53.93 36.01 -40.79
CA ARG A 392 54.94 35.19 -40.10
C ARG A 392 55.70 36.02 -39.05
N GLU A 393 55.84 35.39 -37.88
CA GLU A 393 56.23 36.01 -36.62
C GLU A 393 57.62 36.71 -36.68
N LYS A 394 57.70 37.94 -36.18
CA LYS A 394 58.90 38.79 -36.25
C LYS A 394 60.17 38.10 -35.71
N LEU A 395 61.29 38.29 -36.40
CA LEU A 395 62.64 37.83 -36.00
C LEU A 395 63.14 38.40 -34.65
N THR A 396 62.46 39.42 -34.09
CA THR A 396 62.87 40.17 -32.89
C THR A 396 62.59 39.47 -31.56
N ARG A 397 62.29 38.16 -31.54
CA ARG A 397 61.87 37.42 -30.33
C ARG A 397 63.00 37.28 -29.32
N PRO A 398 62.72 37.19 -28.00
CA PRO A 398 63.75 36.98 -26.98
C PRO A 398 64.61 35.74 -27.21
N ILE A 399 64.01 34.61 -27.63
CA ILE A 399 64.74 33.34 -27.82
C ILE A 399 65.73 33.40 -29.00
N VAL A 400 65.35 34.04 -30.11
CA VAL A 400 66.25 34.29 -31.26
C VAL A 400 67.37 35.26 -30.87
N ARG A 401 67.02 36.32 -30.12
CA ARG A 401 67.96 37.28 -29.51
C ARG A 401 68.84 36.70 -28.39
N VAL A 402 68.62 35.46 -27.96
CA VAL A 402 69.53 34.71 -27.08
C VAL A 402 70.43 33.81 -27.93
N TYR A 403 69.87 33.10 -28.91
CA TYR A 403 70.63 32.24 -29.84
C TYR A 403 71.70 33.03 -30.62
N GLN A 404 71.39 34.25 -31.03
CA GLN A 404 72.29 35.16 -31.77
C GLN A 404 73.37 35.85 -30.90
N ARG A 405 73.49 35.54 -29.59
CA ARG A 405 74.52 36.14 -28.71
C ARG A 405 75.88 35.45 -28.77
N HIS A 406 75.98 34.31 -29.43
CA HIS A 406 77.23 33.59 -29.61
C HIS A 406 77.85 33.88 -30.98
N VAL A 407 79.16 34.07 -31.01
CA VAL A 407 79.89 34.34 -32.24
C VAL A 407 79.96 33.05 -33.05
N GLY A 408 79.21 33.00 -34.15
CA GLY A 408 79.10 31.81 -35.03
C GLY A 408 77.67 31.31 -35.25
N THR A 409 76.68 31.72 -34.45
CA THR A 409 75.27 31.28 -34.59
C THR A 409 74.40 32.26 -35.40
N GLN A 410 74.95 32.79 -36.50
CA GLN A 410 74.19 33.54 -37.49
C GLN A 410 73.47 32.57 -38.44
N LEU A 411 72.14 32.63 -38.49
CA LEU A 411 71.34 31.86 -39.44
C LEU A 411 71.46 32.51 -40.83
N PRO A 412 72.07 31.84 -41.85
CA PRO A 412 72.34 32.47 -43.15
C PRO A 412 71.05 32.85 -43.91
N GLU A 413 69.95 32.16 -43.61
CA GLU A 413 68.58 32.48 -44.04
C GLU A 413 68.19 33.94 -43.78
N ALA A 414 68.67 34.55 -42.67
CA ALA A 414 68.33 35.92 -42.29
C ALA A 414 69.04 36.98 -43.17
N GLU A 415 70.27 36.71 -43.63
CA GLU A 415 70.95 37.59 -44.59
C GLU A 415 70.35 37.45 -45.98
N ILE A 416 70.02 36.22 -46.41
CA ILE A 416 69.36 35.99 -47.70
C ILE A 416 68.02 36.73 -47.77
N LEU A 417 67.19 36.65 -46.72
CA LEU A 417 65.91 37.35 -46.66
C LEU A 417 66.04 38.88 -46.62
N THR A 418 67.06 39.43 -45.94
CA THR A 418 67.29 40.89 -45.96
C THR A 418 67.84 41.38 -47.30
N GLN A 419 68.72 40.62 -47.97
CA GLN A 419 69.19 40.93 -49.33
C GLN A 419 68.06 40.85 -50.37
N VAL A 420 67.16 39.87 -50.28
CA VAL A 420 65.95 39.79 -51.13
C VAL A 420 64.99 40.95 -50.85
N SER A 421 64.82 41.34 -49.58
CA SER A 421 63.98 42.50 -49.18
C SER A 421 64.51 43.86 -49.64
N ALA A 422 65.80 43.94 -49.98
CA ALA A 422 66.45 45.09 -50.60
C ALA A 422 66.35 45.04 -52.14
N ARG A 423 66.71 43.90 -52.76
CA ARG A 423 66.69 43.74 -54.23
C ARG A 423 65.28 43.70 -54.83
N GLY A 424 64.28 43.23 -54.10
CA GLY A 424 62.88 43.21 -54.56
C GLY A 424 62.28 44.62 -54.73
N ARG A 425 62.91 45.66 -54.16
CA ARG A 425 62.39 47.04 -54.14
C ARG A 425 62.93 47.95 -55.25
N THR A 426 63.73 47.41 -56.17
CA THR A 426 64.30 48.16 -57.30
C THR A 426 63.94 47.58 -58.68
N HIS A 427 62.98 46.65 -58.73
CA HIS A 427 62.51 46.00 -59.97
C HIS A 427 61.03 46.32 -60.32
N TRP A 428 60.33 47.13 -59.51
CA TRP A 428 58.90 47.44 -59.75
C TRP A 428 58.56 48.92 -59.95
N ASP A 429 59.44 49.86 -59.60
CA ASP A 429 59.30 51.30 -59.92
C ASP A 429 59.72 51.58 -61.38
N GLY A 430 59.10 50.87 -62.33
CA GLY A 430 59.57 50.74 -63.71
C GLY A 430 58.50 50.66 -64.80
N CYS A 431 57.22 50.97 -64.51
CA CYS A 431 56.21 51.05 -65.57
C CYS A 431 55.05 52.04 -65.32
N ARG A 432 55.01 53.06 -66.19
CA ARG A 432 53.82 53.80 -66.67
C ARG A 432 53.03 54.65 -65.66
N GLU A 433 53.54 55.86 -65.49
CA GLU A 433 52.69 57.05 -65.61
C GLU A 433 51.93 57.05 -66.96
N TRP A 434 50.60 57.15 -66.95
CA TRP A 434 49.73 57.69 -68.02
C TRP A 434 48.34 58.03 -67.43
N ARG A 435 47.59 58.94 -68.07
CA ARG A 435 46.36 59.57 -67.52
C ARG A 435 45.07 58.95 -68.09
N CYS A 436 43.98 58.94 -67.31
CA CYS A 436 42.62 59.44 -67.63
C CYS A 436 41.50 58.88 -66.70
N CYS A 437 40.34 59.57 -66.67
CA CYS A 437 39.15 59.30 -65.84
C CYS A 437 37.95 58.86 -66.74
N PRO A 438 36.65 58.81 -66.31
CA PRO A 438 36.01 58.77 -64.97
C PRO A 438 34.91 57.65 -64.86
N PHE A 439 33.85 57.87 -64.04
CA PHE A 439 32.67 57.02 -63.71
C PHE A 439 32.91 55.84 -62.73
N GLY A 440 32.00 55.48 -61.81
CA GLY A 440 30.74 56.14 -61.37
C GLY A 440 29.79 55.18 -60.62
N CYS A 441 28.97 55.70 -59.67
CA CYS A 441 27.90 54.99 -58.91
C CYS A 441 28.34 53.92 -57.87
N THR A 442 27.55 53.51 -56.84
CA THR A 442 26.93 54.27 -55.70
C THR A 442 26.34 53.30 -54.63
N LEU A 443 26.85 53.35 -53.37
CA LEU A 443 26.14 53.12 -52.07
C LEU A 443 25.35 51.78 -51.81
N PRO A 444 24.86 51.48 -50.58
CA PRO A 444 25.48 51.62 -49.25
C PRO A 444 25.31 50.39 -48.29
N CYS A 445 25.84 50.57 -47.08
CA CYS A 445 25.90 49.75 -45.85
C CYS A 445 24.65 48.98 -45.34
N SER A 446 24.92 47.87 -44.62
CA SER A 446 24.25 47.48 -43.35
C SER A 446 25.19 46.59 -42.49
N VAL A 447 25.93 47.12 -41.51
CA VAL A 447 25.61 47.27 -40.06
C VAL A 447 26.02 46.06 -39.19
N VAL A 448 26.56 46.34 -37.99
CA VAL A 448 27.30 45.42 -37.10
C VAL A 448 27.05 45.82 -35.61
N TRP A 449 27.15 44.85 -34.68
CA TRP A 449 26.89 44.95 -33.20
C TRP A 449 25.40 45.12 -32.82
N ALA A 450 24.89 44.73 -31.63
CA ALA A 450 25.48 44.49 -30.30
C ALA A 450 24.90 43.19 -29.65
N PHE A 451 25.65 42.32 -28.97
CA PHE A 451 26.22 42.39 -27.59
C PHE A 451 25.25 41.91 -26.47
N CYS A 452 25.70 40.99 -25.62
CA CYS A 452 24.90 40.36 -24.55
C CYS A 452 25.19 40.94 -23.17
N THR A 453 24.15 41.20 -22.36
CA THR A 453 24.14 41.03 -20.89
C THR A 453 22.73 41.15 -20.30
N LEU A 454 22.26 40.13 -19.58
CA LEU A 454 22.05 40.15 -18.11
C LEU A 454 21.37 38.85 -17.61
N TRP A 455 21.43 38.60 -16.29
CA TRP A 455 20.84 37.44 -15.63
C TRP A 455 20.43 37.79 -14.18
N VAL A 456 19.41 37.09 -13.65
CA VAL A 456 18.96 37.03 -12.23
C VAL A 456 18.00 38.12 -11.68
N ALA A 457 16.81 37.65 -11.26
CA ALA A 457 15.81 38.23 -10.31
C ALA A 457 15.15 39.59 -10.67
N GLN A 458 13.94 39.94 -10.20
CA GLN A 458 13.00 39.41 -9.19
C GLN A 458 11.63 39.07 -9.84
N SER A 459 10.83 38.10 -9.39
CA SER A 459 9.91 38.05 -8.22
C SER A 459 8.67 38.97 -8.26
N THR A 460 7.56 38.46 -7.70
CA THR A 460 6.24 39.10 -7.40
C THR A 460 5.35 39.64 -8.54
N GLU A 461 4.26 38.90 -8.79
CA GLU A 461 2.83 39.32 -8.83
C GLU A 461 2.36 40.48 -9.74
N GLY A 462 1.21 40.34 -10.43
CA GLY A 462 0.68 41.45 -11.24
C GLY A 462 -0.68 41.34 -11.96
N ASN A 463 -1.19 40.14 -12.32
CA ASN A 463 -2.59 39.80 -12.68
C ASN A 463 -2.68 38.38 -13.24
#